data_AF-A0A3Q8S3S6-F1
#
_entry.id   AF-A0A3Q8S3S6-F1
#
_cell.length_a   1.000
_cell.length_b   1.000
_cell.length_c   1.000
_cell.angle_alpha   90.00
_cell.angle_beta   90.00
_cell.angle_gamma   90.00
#
_symmetry.space_group_name_H-M   'P 1'
#
loop_
_entity.id
_entity.type
_entity.pdbx_description
1 polymer ?
#
loop_
_entity_poly.entity_id
_entity_poly.type
_entity_poly.pdbx_seq_one_letter_code
_entity_poly.pdbx_strand_id
1 'polypeptide(L)'
;MLIFILNAIENVVLGLIVGGAIVMAAGVRPLLSDRLALSVETGMAPLFEEISINAWNRYNRLAFAAAVLLFFVDMIRLLSALSSAYWHLGLTLLMLAALIGKLVIDKQLKQRLSTYGAAAVNSKEQNAGHRQVEWLTKLILVIALLLVILP
;
A
#
# COMPACT_ATOMS: atom_id res chain seq x y z
N MET A 1 30.89 -1.71 7.35
CA MET A 1 30.30 -2.39 6.17
C MET A 1 28.83 -2.76 6.40
N LEU A 2 28.48 -3.45 7.50
CA LEU A 2 27.10 -3.83 7.81
C LEU A 2 26.10 -2.66 7.84
N ILE A 3 26.43 -1.55 8.52
CA ILE A 3 25.59 -0.33 8.54
C ILE A 3 25.27 0.18 7.12
N PHE A 4 26.26 0.23 6.23
CA PHE A 4 26.06 0.69 4.85
C PHE A 4 25.10 -0.21 4.08
N ILE A 5 25.21 -1.53 4.27
CA ILE A 5 24.32 -2.51 3.64
C ILE A 5 22.89 -2.33 4.17
N LEU A 6 22.72 -2.20 5.49
CA LEU A 6 21.41 -2.01 6.10
C LEU A 6 20.73 -0.71 5.64
N ASN A 7 21.47 0.40 5.59
CA ASN A 7 20.97 1.69 5.09
C ASN A 7 20.60 1.62 3.60
N ALA A 8 21.36 0.89 2.79
CA ALA A 8 21.04 0.70 1.38
C ALA A 8 19.73 -0.10 1.22
N ILE A 9 19.54 -1.18 1.99
CA ILE A 9 18.32 -1.98 1.97
C ILE A 9 17.12 -1.12 2.39
N GLU A 10 17.24 -0.38 3.48
CA GLU A 10 16.21 0.55 3.95
C GLU A 10 15.81 1.54 2.86
N ASN A 11 16.78 2.24 2.26
CA ASN A 11 16.50 3.24 1.23
C ASN A 11 15.80 2.65 0.00
N VAL A 12 16.20 1.45 -0.43
CA VAL A 12 15.54 0.74 -1.52
C VAL A 12 14.10 0.36 -1.14
N VAL A 13 13.89 -0.12 0.09
CA VAL A 13 12.58 -0.52 0.60
C VAL A 13 11.64 0.67 0.73
N LEU A 14 12.08 1.76 1.38
CA LEU A 14 11.31 2.99 1.51
C LEU A 14 11.05 3.62 0.14
N GLY A 15 12.04 3.61 -0.75
CA GLY A 15 11.89 4.05 -2.14
C GLY A 15 10.84 3.24 -2.91
N LEU A 16 10.78 1.93 -2.73
CA LEU A 16 9.76 1.07 -3.34
C LEU A 16 8.36 1.38 -2.80
N ILE A 17 8.22 1.57 -1.49
CA ILE A 17 6.93 1.89 -0.85
C ILE A 17 6.45 3.29 -1.28
N VAL A 18 7.28 4.32 -1.17
CA VAL A 18 6.89 5.68 -1.51
C VAL A 18 6.75 5.85 -3.02
N GLY A 19 7.75 5.43 -3.80
CA GLY A 19 7.76 5.54 -5.25
C GLY A 19 6.66 4.73 -5.90
N GLY A 20 6.44 3.49 -5.44
CA GLY A 20 5.34 2.66 -5.92
C GLY A 20 3.97 3.26 -5.62
N ALA A 21 3.77 3.83 -4.42
CA ALA A 21 2.53 4.54 -4.10
C ALA A 21 2.28 5.74 -5.02
N ILE A 22 3.32 6.53 -5.32
CA ILE A 22 3.22 7.67 -6.23
C ILE A 22 2.85 7.22 -7.65
N VAL A 23 3.53 6.19 -8.18
CA VAL A 23 3.25 5.65 -9.52
C VAL A 23 1.82 5.11 -9.60
N MET A 24 1.35 4.42 -8.56
CA MET A 24 -0.01 3.90 -8.52
C MET A 24 -1.06 5.02 -8.42
N ALA A 25 -0.79 6.06 -7.63
CA ALA A 25 -1.71 7.18 -7.44
C ALA A 25 -1.77 8.14 -8.65
N ALA A 26 -0.64 8.42 -9.29
CA ALA A 26 -0.55 9.37 -10.40
C ALA A 26 -0.70 8.71 -11.77
N GLY A 27 -0.20 7.48 -11.93
CA GLY A 27 -0.21 6.77 -13.21
C GLY A 27 -1.39 5.80 -13.35
N VAL A 28 -1.61 4.94 -12.36
CA VAL A 28 -2.55 3.82 -12.51
C VAL A 28 -4.00 4.23 -12.20
N ARG A 29 -4.24 4.95 -11.10
CA ARG A 29 -5.59 5.33 -10.68
C ARG A 29 -6.32 6.26 -11.67
N PRO A 30 -5.69 7.34 -12.21
CA PRO A 30 -6.37 8.24 -13.14
C PRO A 30 -6.71 7.55 -14.47
N LEU A 31 -5.77 6.76 -14.99
CA LEU A 31 -6.00 6.00 -16.22
C LEU A 31 -7.16 5.01 -16.09
N LEU A 32 -7.30 4.36 -14.93
CA LEU A 32 -8.39 3.43 -14.68
C LEU A 32 -9.71 4.15 -14.38
N SER A 33 -9.70 5.30 -13.70
CA SER A 33 -10.93 6.07 -13.45
C SER A 33 -11.56 6.59 -14.73
N ASP A 34 -10.74 7.07 -15.67
CA ASP A 34 -11.22 7.57 -16.96
C ASP A 34 -11.85 6.45 -17.79
N ARG A 35 -11.25 5.26 -17.76
CA ARG A 35 -11.79 4.06 -18.41
C ARG A 35 -13.04 3.54 -17.70
N LEU A 36 -13.10 3.60 -16.37
CA LEU A 36 -14.28 3.26 -15.57
C LEU A 36 -15.47 4.15 -15.94
N ALA A 37 -15.28 5.46 -16.04
CA ALA A 37 -16.33 6.40 -16.43
C ALA A 37 -16.89 6.10 -17.83
N LEU A 38 -16.02 5.81 -18.80
CA LEU A 38 -16.41 5.43 -20.17
C LEU A 38 -17.06 4.03 -20.24
N SER A 39 -16.73 3.15 -19.30
CA SER A 39 -17.19 1.75 -19.31
C SER A 39 -18.58 1.52 -18.71
N VAL A 40 -19.16 2.53 -18.05
CA VAL A 40 -20.54 2.48 -17.54
C VAL A 40 -21.54 2.29 -18.68
N GLU A 41 -21.26 2.86 -19.86
CA GLU A 41 -22.10 2.75 -21.06
C GLU A 41 -21.93 1.40 -21.79
N THR A 42 -20.80 0.71 -21.59
CA THR A 42 -20.45 -0.52 -22.34
C THR A 42 -20.56 -1.81 -21.51
N GLY A 43 -20.95 -1.73 -20.24
CA GLY A 43 -21.05 -2.89 -19.33
C GLY A 43 -19.70 -3.45 -18.87
N MET A 44 -18.59 -2.79 -19.20
CA MET A 44 -17.22 -3.22 -18.88
C MET A 44 -16.73 -2.69 -17.51
N ALA A 45 -17.54 -1.88 -16.82
CA ALA A 45 -17.23 -1.32 -15.51
C ALA A 45 -16.74 -2.33 -14.45
N PRO A 46 -17.36 -3.51 -14.26
CA PRO A 46 -16.84 -4.48 -13.28
C PRO A 46 -15.46 -5.03 -13.65
N LEU A 47 -15.13 -5.12 -14.94
CA LEU A 47 -13.84 -5.62 -15.40
C LEU A 47 -12.72 -4.61 -15.11
N PHE A 48 -12.95 -3.31 -15.38
CA PHE A 48 -11.97 -2.27 -15.04
C PHE A 48 -11.80 -2.10 -13.52
N GLU A 49 -12.88 -2.22 -12.76
CA GLU A 49 -12.83 -2.25 -11.29
C GLU A 49 -11.98 -3.44 -10.79
N GLU A 50 -12.14 -4.62 -11.38
CA GLU A 50 -11.34 -5.79 -11.04
C GLU A 50 -9.85 -5.59 -11.35
N ILE A 51 -9.53 -5.01 -12.51
CA ILE A 51 -8.14 -4.68 -12.88
C ILE A 51 -7.54 -3.71 -11.87
N SER A 52 -8.29 -2.68 -11.48
CA SER A 52 -7.88 -1.70 -10.47
C SER A 52 -7.56 -2.37 -9.13
N ILE A 53 -8.51 -3.14 -8.59
CA ILE A 53 -8.32 -3.84 -7.30
C ILE A 53 -7.12 -4.80 -7.38
N ASN A 54 -6.97 -5.54 -8.47
CA ASN A 54 -5.84 -6.47 -8.63
C ASN A 54 -4.49 -5.74 -8.72
N ALA A 55 -4.41 -4.60 -9.41
CA ALA A 55 -3.20 -3.80 -9.49
C ALA A 55 -2.79 -3.26 -8.11
N TRP A 56 -3.75 -2.67 -7.38
CA TRP A 56 -3.53 -2.18 -6.02
C TRP A 56 -3.15 -3.28 -5.03
N ASN A 57 -3.79 -4.45 -5.10
CA ASN A 57 -3.46 -5.59 -4.25
C ASN A 57 -2.04 -6.12 -4.51
N ARG A 58 -1.63 -6.23 -5.78
CA ARG A 58 -0.25 -6.63 -6.13
C ARG A 58 0.77 -5.66 -5.55
N TYR A 59 0.53 -4.36 -5.71
CA TYR A 59 1.38 -3.33 -5.11
C TYR A 59 1.40 -3.43 -3.58
N ASN A 60 0.24 -3.52 -2.92
CA ASN A 60 0.15 -3.59 -1.45
C ASN A 60 0.87 -4.82 -0.88
N ARG A 61 0.87 -5.96 -1.60
CA ARG A 61 1.65 -7.15 -1.22
C ARG A 61 3.15 -6.92 -1.30
N LEU A 62 3.62 -6.26 -2.36
CA LEU A 62 5.03 -5.90 -2.51
C LEU A 62 5.46 -4.91 -1.42
N ALA A 63 4.64 -3.88 -1.17
CA ALA A 63 4.88 -2.92 -0.09
C ALA A 63 4.89 -3.60 1.29
N PHE A 64 4.03 -4.60 1.52
CA PHE A 64 4.05 -5.41 2.74
C PHE A 64 5.34 -6.22 2.87
N ALA A 65 5.77 -6.92 1.82
CA ALA A 65 7.03 -7.67 1.83
C ALA A 65 8.23 -6.75 2.10
N ALA A 66 8.22 -5.55 1.50
CA ALA A 66 9.23 -4.52 1.72
C ALA A 66 9.20 -4.02 3.18
N ALA A 67 8.03 -3.73 3.75
CA ALA A 67 7.90 -3.33 5.16
C ALA A 67 8.33 -4.43 6.14
N VAL A 68 8.11 -5.72 5.81
CA VAL A 68 8.62 -6.85 6.59
C VAL A 68 10.15 -6.89 6.54
N LEU A 69 10.75 -6.66 5.37
CA LEU A 69 12.21 -6.56 5.24
C LEU A 69 12.75 -5.37 6.06
N LEU A 70 12.08 -4.22 6.06
CA LEU A 70 12.43 -3.08 6.89
C LEU A 70 12.42 -3.43 8.38
N PHE A 71 11.39 -4.15 8.82
CA PHE A 71 11.30 -4.61 10.21
C PHE A 71 12.49 -5.50 10.60
N PHE A 72 12.94 -6.39 9.72
CA PHE A 72 14.14 -7.18 9.98
C PHE A 72 15.41 -6.33 10.03
N VAL A 73 15.54 -5.31 9.17
CA VAL A 73 16.65 -4.36 9.22
C VAL A 73 16.67 -3.65 10.58
N ASP A 74 15.53 -3.17 11.05
CA ASP A 74 15.40 -2.51 12.36
C ASP A 74 15.74 -3.45 13.51
N MET A 75 15.32 -4.70 13.44
CA MET A 75 15.66 -5.71 14.44
C MET A 75 17.16 -5.99 14.49
N ILE A 76 17.82 -6.11 13.34
CA ILE A 76 19.28 -6.30 13.29
C ILE A 76 19.99 -5.10 13.89
N ARG A 77 19.55 -3.86 13.59
CA ARG A 77 20.12 -2.63 14.15
C ARG A 77 20.00 -2.61 15.67
N LEU A 78 18.82 -2.96 16.19
CA LEU A 78 18.55 -2.97 17.62
C LEU A 78 19.37 -4.03 18.35
N LEU A 79 19.38 -5.28 17.85
CA LEU A 79 20.11 -6.40 18.46
C LEU A 79 21.64 -6.20 18.42
N SER A 80 22.13 -5.50 17.40
CA SER A 80 23.56 -5.21 17.25
C SER A 80 23.99 -3.92 17.95
N ALA A 81 23.10 -3.25 18.68
CA ALA A 81 23.31 -1.94 19.31
C ALA A 81 23.87 -0.87 18.33
N LEU A 82 23.54 -0.99 17.03
CA LEU A 82 24.03 -0.09 15.99
C LEU A 82 23.26 1.24 15.94
N SER A 83 22.03 1.25 16.47
CA SER A 83 21.20 2.44 16.63
C SER A 83 20.15 2.20 17.73
N SER A 84 19.94 3.18 18.61
CA SER A 84 18.92 3.16 19.67
C SER A 84 17.59 3.82 19.25
N ALA A 85 17.32 3.89 17.95
CA ALA A 85 16.11 4.49 17.40
C ALA A 85 14.87 3.56 17.53
N TYR A 86 14.41 3.33 18.77
CA TYR A 86 13.17 2.57 19.05
C TYR A 86 11.93 3.14 18.33
N TRP A 87 11.95 4.45 18.02
CA TRP A 87 10.89 5.12 17.29
C TRP A 87 10.81 4.62 15.83
N HIS A 88 11.94 4.28 15.20
CA HIS A 88 11.97 3.76 13.82
C HIS A 88 11.25 2.40 13.75
N LEU A 89 11.57 1.50 14.69
CA LEU A 89 10.87 0.22 14.83
C LEU A 89 9.37 0.40 15.08
N GLY A 90 8.99 1.35 15.93
CA GLY A 90 7.59 1.67 16.21
C GLY A 90 6.83 2.14 14.95
N LEU A 91 7.44 3.01 14.15
CA LEU A 91 6.90 3.47 12.88
C LEU A 91 6.79 2.32 11.87
N THR A 92 7.80 1.45 11.77
CA THR A 92 7.76 0.26 10.90
C THR A 92 6.62 -0.69 11.30
N LEU A 93 6.39 -0.89 12.60
CA LEU A 93 5.26 -1.69 13.10
C LEU A 93 3.90 -1.07 12.77
N LEU A 94 3.77 0.25 12.93
CA LEU A 94 2.54 0.97 12.53
C LEU A 94 2.28 0.85 11.02
N MET A 95 3.34 0.96 10.20
CA MET A 95 3.24 0.76 8.75
C MET A 95 2.81 -0.66 8.39
N LEU A 96 3.35 -1.68 9.05
CA LEU A 96 2.93 -3.07 8.89
C LEU A 96 1.45 -3.26 9.25
N ALA A 97 1.01 -2.73 10.39
CA ALA A 97 -0.40 -2.81 10.80
C ALA A 97 -1.33 -2.14 9.77
N ALA A 98 -0.95 -0.97 9.25
CA ALA A 98 -1.70 -0.28 8.21
C ALA A 98 -1.76 -1.09 6.89
N LEU A 99 -0.65 -1.70 6.48
CA LEU A 99 -0.57 -2.55 5.29
C LEU A 99 -1.42 -3.83 5.43
N ILE A 100 -1.43 -4.46 6.61
CA ILE A 100 -2.34 -5.58 6.90
C ILE A 100 -3.79 -5.14 6.75
N GLY A 101 -4.15 -3.99 7.32
CA GLY A 101 -5.47 -3.40 7.17
C GLY A 101 -5.87 -3.22 5.70
N LYS A 102 -4.96 -2.68 4.86
CA LYS A 102 -5.20 -2.55 3.41
C LYS A 102 -5.44 -3.89 2.74
N LEU A 103 -4.62 -4.91 3.02
CA LEU A 103 -4.77 -6.24 2.42
C LEU A 103 -6.10 -6.90 2.80
N VAL A 104 -6.59 -6.69 4.02
CA VAL A 104 -7.91 -7.19 4.46
C VAL A 104 -9.03 -6.50 3.68
N ILE A 105 -8.98 -5.17 3.56
CA ILE A 105 -10.01 -4.41 2.83
C ILE A 105 -9.97 -4.75 1.33
N ASP A 106 -8.79 -4.89 0.73
CA ASP A 106 -8.64 -5.30 -0.68
C ASP A 106 -9.30 -6.65 -0.94
N LYS A 107 -9.15 -7.61 0.00
CA LYS A 107 -9.81 -8.92 -0.08
C LYS A 107 -11.33 -8.78 -0.02
N GLN A 108 -11.85 -7.91 0.86
CA GLN A 108 -13.29 -7.65 0.97
C GLN A 108 -13.85 -6.99 -0.29
N LEU A 109 -13.17 -5.99 -0.86
CA LEU A 109 -13.55 -5.32 -2.10
C LEU A 109 -13.59 -6.31 -3.27
N LYS A 110 -12.57 -7.16 -3.38
CA LYS A 110 -12.52 -8.21 -4.42
C LYS A 110 -13.66 -9.22 -4.27
N GLN A 111 -13.90 -9.68 -3.03
CA GLN A 111 -15.00 -10.61 -2.76
C GLN A 111 -16.35 -10.00 -3.11
N ARG A 112 -16.58 -8.73 -2.74
CA ARG A 112 -17.83 -8.03 -3.02
C ARG A 112 -18.06 -7.86 -4.52
N LEU A 113 -17.01 -7.46 -5.27
CA LEU A 113 -17.08 -7.36 -6.73
C LEU A 113 -17.42 -8.72 -7.37
N SER A 114 -16.81 -9.80 -6.88
CA SER A 114 -17.11 -11.16 -7.37
C SER A 114 -18.53 -11.62 -7.04
N THR A 115 -19.10 -11.22 -5.89
CA THR A 115 -20.44 -11.64 -5.46
C THR A 115 -21.56 -10.85 -6.12
N TYR A 116 -21.39 -9.52 -6.26
CA TYR A 116 -22.46 -8.62 -6.71
C TYR A 116 -22.22 -8.02 -8.10
N GLY A 117 -21.05 -8.24 -8.71
CA GLY A 117 -20.73 -7.81 -10.07
C GLY A 117 -20.96 -6.32 -10.29
N ALA A 118 -21.76 -5.97 -11.30
CA ALA A 118 -22.09 -4.58 -11.63
C ALA A 118 -22.78 -3.84 -10.47
N ALA A 119 -23.53 -4.52 -9.61
CA ALA A 119 -24.21 -3.90 -8.47
C ALA A 119 -23.24 -3.50 -7.34
N ALA A 120 -22.02 -4.05 -7.31
CA ALA A 120 -20.97 -3.59 -6.40
C ALA A 120 -20.34 -2.27 -6.85
N VAL A 121 -20.26 -2.04 -8.17
CA VAL A 121 -19.62 -0.84 -8.74
C VAL A 121 -20.42 0.39 -8.33
N ASN A 122 -19.74 1.40 -7.77
CA ASN A 122 -20.36 2.61 -7.20
C ASN A 122 -21.35 2.39 -6.04
N SER A 123 -21.44 1.18 -5.48
CA SER A 123 -22.23 0.95 -4.26
C SER A 123 -21.63 1.74 -3.08
N LYS A 124 -22.49 2.12 -2.13
CA LYS A 124 -22.05 2.88 -0.94
C LYS A 124 -20.97 2.13 -0.17
N GLU A 125 -21.07 0.81 -0.07
CA GLU A 125 -20.12 -0.01 0.67
C GLU A 125 -18.80 -0.20 -0.07
N GLN A 126 -18.83 -0.35 -1.41
CA GLN A 126 -17.61 -0.40 -2.22
C GLN A 126 -16.84 0.93 -2.10
N ASN A 127 -17.55 2.05 -2.19
CA ASN A 127 -16.97 3.39 -2.03
C ASN A 127 -16.44 3.63 -0.61
N ALA A 128 -17.12 3.11 0.42
CA ALA A 128 -16.62 3.17 1.79
C ALA A 128 -15.30 2.41 1.95
N GLY A 129 -15.19 1.21 1.38
CA GLY A 129 -13.95 0.44 1.38
C GLY A 129 -12.81 1.16 0.66
N HIS A 130 -13.06 1.72 -0.53
CA HIS A 130 -12.07 2.54 -1.24
C HIS A 130 -11.59 3.75 -0.43
N ARG A 131 -12.50 4.41 0.29
CA ARG A 131 -12.15 5.54 1.16
C ARG A 131 -11.25 5.12 2.33
N GLN A 132 -11.50 3.95 2.91
CA GLN A 132 -10.64 3.39 3.96
C GLN A 132 -9.25 3.05 3.41
N VAL A 133 -9.17 2.41 2.24
CA VAL A 133 -7.88 2.13 1.56
C VAL A 133 -7.12 3.42 1.29
N GLU A 134 -7.80 4.48 0.85
CA GLU A 134 -7.18 5.77 0.62
C GLU A 134 -6.64 6.40 1.91
N TRP A 135 -7.42 6.37 2.99
CA TRP A 135 -6.98 6.88 4.29
C TRP A 135 -5.75 6.14 4.81
N LEU A 136 -5.75 4.80 4.73
CA LEU A 136 -4.59 3.98 5.10
C LEU A 136 -3.38 4.25 4.19
N THR A 137 -3.60 4.51 2.90
CA THR A 137 -2.51 4.88 1.99
C THR A 137 -1.86 6.20 2.40
N LYS A 138 -2.66 7.21 2.75
CA LYS A 138 -2.15 8.49 3.27
C LYS A 138 -1.37 8.30 4.56
N LEU A 139 -1.87 7.47 5.48
CA LEU A 139 -1.19 7.13 6.72
C LEU A 139 0.18 6.47 6.45
N ILE A 140 0.24 5.47 5.57
CA ILE A 140 1.50 4.80 5.19
C ILE A 140 2.49 5.78 4.57
N LEU A 141 2.02 6.69 3.70
CA LEU A 141 2.88 7.70 3.09
C LEU A 141 3.47 8.66 4.13
N VAL A 142 2.66 9.11 5.09
CA VAL A 142 3.15 9.96 6.20
C VAL A 142 4.19 9.21 7.03
N ILE A 143 3.93 7.95 7.39
CA ILE A 143 4.89 7.13 8.14
C ILE A 143 6.18 6.94 7.35
N ALA A 144 6.10 6.60 6.06
CA ALA A 144 7.26 6.41 5.22
C ALA A 144 8.08 7.70 5.06
N LEU A 145 7.43 8.87 4.96
CA LEU A 145 8.12 10.15 4.95
C LEU A 145 8.84 10.42 6.28
N LEU A 146 8.21 10.11 7.41
CA LEU A 146 8.85 10.24 8.72
C LEU A 146 10.07 9.32 8.83
N LEU A 147 9.99 8.08 8.35
CA LEU A 147 11.11 7.13 8.30
C LEU A 147 12.26 7.60 7.41
N VAL A 148 11.98 8.37 6.35
CA VAL A 148 13.02 8.94 5.48
C VAL A 148 13.69 10.18 6.10
N ILE A 149 12.92 11.03 6.78
CA ILE A 149 13.41 12.33 7.30
C ILE A 149 14.07 12.18 8.67
N LEU A 150 13.57 11.28 9.51
CA LEU A 150 14.15 10.97 10.81
C LEU A 150 15.07 9.76 10.59
N PRO A 151 16.39 9.89 10.73
CA PRO A 151 17.35 8.78 10.69
C PRO A 151 17.57 8.12 12.05
#